data_AF-A0A7K2KNM5-F1
#
_entry.id   AF-A0A7K2KNM5-F1
#
_cell.length_a   1.000
_cell.length_b   1.000
_cell.length_c   1.000
_cell.angle_alpha   90.00
_cell.angle_beta   90.00
_cell.angle_gamma   90.00
#
_symmetry.space_group_name_H-M   'P 1'
#
loop_
_entity.id
_entity.type
_entity.pdbx_description
1 polymer ?
#
loop_
_entity_poly.entity_id
_entity_poly.type
_entity_poly.pdbx_seq_one_letter_code
_entity_poly.pdbx_strand_id
1 'polypeptide(L)'
;MTKPLLLIDVDGPLNPYAAQRERRPEGYTTHRMRPDGWFGTKPLRVWLNPAHGEELLALAEAYELVWATTWKDEANHWIRS
;
A
#
# COMPACT_ATOMS: atom_id res chain seq x y z
N MET A 1 -4.01 -27.10 2.67
CA MET A 1 -2.61 -26.69 2.96
C MET A 1 -2.64 -25.23 3.36
N THR A 2 -1.93 -24.85 4.42
CA THR A 2 -1.78 -23.45 4.83
C THR A 2 -0.88 -22.73 3.82
N LYS A 3 -1.28 -21.53 3.38
CA LYS A 3 -0.45 -20.70 2.50
C LYS A 3 0.70 -20.09 3.32
N PRO A 4 1.90 -19.97 2.76
CA PRO A 4 2.99 -19.23 3.41
C PRO A 4 2.66 -17.73 3.51
N LEU A 5 3.16 -17.07 4.54
CA LEU A 5 3.04 -15.63 4.72
C LEU A 5 4.05 -14.88 3.85
N LEU A 6 3.58 -13.84 3.15
CA LEU A 6 4.42 -12.92 2.39
C LEU A 6 4.28 -11.52 2.98
N LEU A 7 5.36 -11.03 3.59
CA LEU A 7 5.42 -9.71 4.18
C LEU A 7 5.81 -8.67 3.13
N ILE A 8 4.93 -7.72 2.83
CA ILE A 8 5.12 -6.72 1.77
C ILE A 8 5.24 -5.32 2.38
N ASP A 9 6.32 -4.62 2.05
CA ASP A 9 6.48 -3.21 2.36
C ASP A 9 5.63 -2.35 1.42
N VAL A 10 4.72 -1.55 1.97
CA VAL A 10 3.88 -0.62 1.18
C VAL A 10 4.52 0.76 1.08
N ASP A 11 5.29 1.19 2.08
CA ASP A 11 5.84 2.55 2.15
C ASP A 11 7.15 2.70 1.36
N GLY A 12 7.77 1.61 0.93
CA GLY A 12 8.93 1.62 0.03
C GLY A 12 8.54 1.56 -1.46
N PRO A 13 8.11 0.40 -1.97
CA PRO A 13 7.86 0.17 -3.39
C PRO A 13 6.47 0.62 -3.88
N LEU A 14 5.44 0.53 -3.03
CA LEU A 14 4.05 0.82 -3.45
C LEU A 14 3.70 2.30 -3.30
N ASN A 15 4.21 2.97 -2.27
CA ASN A 15 4.17 4.41 -2.07
C ASN A 15 5.61 4.94 -2.05
N PRO A 16 6.17 5.40 -3.19
CA PRO A 16 7.60 5.62 -3.33
C PRO A 16 8.11 6.74 -2.41
N TYR A 17 8.57 6.37 -1.21
CA TYR A 17 9.05 7.29 -0.19
C TYR A 17 10.29 8.09 -0.62
N ALA A 18 11.11 7.50 -1.51
CA ALA A 18 12.31 8.12 -2.07
C ALA A 18 12.04 9.00 -3.32
N ALA A 19 10.81 9.03 -3.86
CA ALA A 19 10.49 9.90 -4.98
C ALA A 19 10.45 11.36 -4.52
N GLN A 20 10.91 12.30 -5.37
CA GLN A 20 10.74 13.73 -5.12
C GLN A 20 9.27 14.03 -4.88
N ARG A 21 8.93 14.64 -3.73
CA ARG A 21 7.54 14.83 -3.26
C ARG A 21 6.68 15.61 -4.26
N GLU A 22 7.34 16.36 -5.14
CA GLU A 22 6.74 17.23 -6.16
C GLU A 22 6.53 16.52 -7.50
N ARG A 23 7.20 15.39 -7.76
CA ARG A 23 7.13 14.67 -9.03
C ARG A 23 6.64 13.24 -8.84
N ARG A 24 5.32 13.08 -8.96
CA ARG A 24 4.65 11.77 -9.03
C ARG A 24 5.21 10.96 -10.21
N PRO A 25 5.68 9.72 -10.01
CA PRO A 25 6.09 8.85 -11.12
C PRO A 25 4.93 8.58 -12.08
N GLU A 26 5.25 8.22 -13.32
CA GLU A 26 4.26 7.83 -14.32
C GLU A 26 3.49 6.56 -13.89
N GLY A 27 2.20 6.48 -14.20
CA GLY A 27 1.34 5.36 -13.81
C GLY A 27 0.80 5.40 -12.37
N TYR A 28 1.41 6.18 -11.48
CA TYR A 28 0.92 6.35 -10.11
C TYR A 28 -0.22 7.35 -10.06
N THR A 29 -1.18 7.21 -9.16
CA THR A 29 -2.28 8.14 -8.85
C THR A 29 -2.17 8.67 -7.43
N THR A 30 -2.70 9.88 -7.18
CA THR A 30 -2.69 10.47 -5.83
C THR A 30 -3.92 10.06 -5.05
N HIS A 31 -3.70 9.47 -3.88
CA HIS A 31 -4.74 9.15 -2.92
C HIS A 31 -4.57 9.99 -1.66
N ARG A 32 -5.69 10.37 -1.06
CA ARG A 32 -5.73 11.07 0.22
C ARG A 32 -6.52 10.22 1.18
N MET A 33 -5.91 9.81 2.28
CA MET A 33 -6.53 8.95 3.27
C MET A 33 -6.31 9.47 4.69
N ARG A 34 -7.15 9.01 5.62
CA ARG A 34 -6.97 9.20 7.06
C ARG A 34 -7.01 7.81 7.68
N PRO A 35 -5.87 7.11 7.73
CA PRO A 35 -5.79 5.84 8.46
C PRO A 35 -6.12 6.09 9.93
N ASP A 36 -6.57 5.07 10.64
CA ASP A 36 -6.67 5.15 12.09
C ASP A 36 -5.24 5.36 12.66
N GLY A 37 -5.15 6.08 13.77
CA GLY A 37 -3.87 6.57 14.29
C GLY A 37 -3.23 7.74 13.51
N TRP A 38 -3.84 8.27 12.44
CA TRP A 38 -3.40 9.52 11.83
C TRP A 38 -3.92 10.76 12.57
N PHE A 39 -3.03 11.42 13.29
CA PHE A 39 -3.35 12.64 14.05
C PHE A 39 -3.06 13.95 13.28
N GLY A 40 -2.70 13.86 12.00
CA GLY A 40 -2.42 15.02 11.17
C GLY A 40 -3.69 15.82 10.82
N THR A 41 -3.56 17.15 10.80
CA THR A 41 -4.68 18.05 10.45
C THR A 41 -5.14 17.88 9.00
N LYS A 42 -4.21 17.60 8.09
CA LYS A 42 -4.46 17.30 6.66
C LYS A 42 -4.45 15.78 6.42
N PRO A 43 -5.24 15.25 5.47
CA PRO A 43 -5.15 13.85 5.08
C PRO A 43 -3.74 13.44 4.66
N LEU A 44 -3.36 12.20 4.94
CA LEU A 44 -2.14 11.59 4.43
C LEU A 44 -2.25 11.49 2.90
N ARG A 45 -1.24 12.02 2.19
CA ARG A 45 -1.12 11.88 0.73
C ARG A 45 -0.19 10.73 0.42
N VAL A 46 -0.66 9.76 -0.36
CA VAL A 46 0.16 8.67 -0.91
C VAL A 46 0.05 8.64 -2.43
N TRP A 47 1.03 8.02 -3.07
CA TRP A 47 0.98 7.68 -4.49
C TRP A 47 0.89 6.18 -4.64
N LEU A 48 -0.09 5.67 -5.39
CA LEU A 48 -0.25 4.24 -5.65
C LEU A 48 -0.36 4.00 -7.14
N ASN A 49 0.21 2.90 -7.65
CA ASN A 49 0.03 2.48 -9.03
C ASN A 49 -1.04 1.39 -9.10
N PRO A 50 -2.17 1.59 -9.81
CA PRO A 50 -3.21 0.58 -9.97
C PRO A 50 -2.71 -0.75 -10.53
N ALA A 51 -1.67 -0.74 -11.37
CA ALA A 51 -1.08 -1.97 -11.94
C ALA A 51 -0.54 -2.93 -10.87
N HIS A 52 -0.05 -2.41 -9.74
CA HIS A 52 0.39 -3.26 -8.63
C HIS A 52 -0.76 -4.07 -8.02
N GLY A 53 -2.02 -3.63 -8.18
CA GLY A 53 -3.18 -4.39 -7.69
C GLY A 53 -3.30 -5.76 -8.34
N GLU A 54 -3.05 -5.86 -9.65
CA GLU A 54 -3.09 -7.13 -10.38
C GLU A 54 -1.98 -8.08 -9.91
N GLU A 55 -0.77 -7.55 -9.71
CA GLU A 55 0.37 -8.31 -9.19
C GLU A 55 0.12 -8.85 -7.78
N LEU A 56 -0.47 -8.03 -6.90
CA LEU A 56 -0.83 -8.43 -5.54
C LEU A 56 -1.94 -9.50 -5.53
N LEU A 57 -2.95 -9.38 -6.41
CA LEU A 57 -3.99 -10.40 -6.55
C LEU A 57 -3.40 -11.74 -6.98
N ALA A 58 -2.48 -11.75 -7.95
CA ALA A 58 -1.78 -12.94 -8.38
C ALA A 58 -0.95 -13.56 -7.24
N LEU A 59 -0.25 -12.75 -6.44
CA LEU A 59 0.50 -13.25 -5.27
C LEU A 59 -0.43 -13.84 -4.19
N ALA A 60 -1.62 -13.26 -3.99
CA ALA A 60 -2.59 -13.76 -3.01
C ALA A 60 -3.16 -15.14 -3.38
N GLU A 61 -3.03 -15.59 -4.62
CA GLU A 61 -3.39 -16.96 -5.01
C GLU A 61 -2.48 -18.00 -4.32
N ALA A 62 -1.21 -17.67 -4.12
CA ALA A 62 -0.21 -18.56 -3.54
C ALA A 62 0.15 -18.24 -2.07
N TYR A 63 0.03 -16.97 -1.66
CA TYR A 63 0.48 -16.48 -0.35
C TYR A 63 -0.66 -15.86 0.46
N GLU A 64 -0.47 -15.82 1.77
CA GLU A 64 -1.21 -14.91 2.64
C GLU A 64 -0.41 -13.61 2.77
N LEU A 65 -0.93 -12.54 2.18
CA LEU A 65 -0.25 -11.25 2.16
C LEU A 65 -0.41 -10.55 3.50
N VAL A 66 0.72 -10.14 4.07
CA VAL A 66 0.79 -9.34 5.29
C VAL A 66 1.51 -8.04 4.96
N TRP A 67 0.94 -6.91 5.36
CA TRP A 67 1.49 -5.61 5.00
C TRP A 67 2.43 -5.13 6.11
N ALA A 68 3.73 -5.05 5.80
CA ALA A 68 4.72 -4.37 6.64
C ALA A 68 4.76 -2.90 6.26
N THR A 69 3.80 -2.13 6.74
CA THR A 69 3.81 -0.68 6.58
C THR A 69 4.27 -0.04 7.89
N THR A 70 4.69 1.21 7.81
CA THR A 70 4.84 2.09 8.99
C THR A 70 3.48 2.35 9.69
N TRP A 71 2.41 1.73 9.18
CA TRP A 71 0.99 1.83 9.55
C TRP A 71 0.35 0.47 9.88
N LYS A 72 1.13 -0.57 10.22
CA LYS A 72 0.67 -1.87 10.77
C LYS A 72 -0.75 -2.33 10.30
N ASP A 73 -1.65 -2.66 11.22
CA ASP A 73 -2.79 -3.59 11.03
C ASP A 73 -3.94 -3.12 10.10
N GLU A 74 -3.92 -1.90 9.56
CA GLU A 74 -5.10 -1.30 8.93
C GLU A 74 -5.21 -1.46 7.40
N ALA A 75 -4.13 -1.89 6.72
CA ALA A 75 -4.14 -2.06 5.26
C ALA A 75 -5.11 -3.17 4.78
N ASN A 76 -5.48 -4.12 5.65
CA ASN A 76 -6.37 -5.23 5.33
C ASN A 76 -7.83 -4.82 5.08
N HIS A 77 -8.26 -3.64 5.56
CA HIS A 77 -9.64 -3.18 5.42
C HIS A 77 -9.96 -2.59 4.05
N TRP A 78 -8.95 -2.23 3.24
CA TRP A 78 -9.16 -1.41 2.03
C TRP A 78 -8.74 -2.07 0.71
N ILE A 79 -8.12 -3.26 0.73
CA ILE A 79 -7.69 -3.98 -0.51
C ILE A 79 -8.77 -4.98 -1.00
N ARG A 80 -9.90 -5.12 -0.28
CA ARG A 80 -10.99 -6.06 -0.62
C ARG A 80 -12.31 -5.42 -1.07
N SER A 81 -12.31 -4.17 -1.55
CA SER A 81 -13.48 -3.54 -2.19
C SER A 81 -13.18 -3.03 -3.59
#